data_AF-A0A7I9YHG4-F1
#
_entry.id   AF-A0A7I9YHG4-F1
#
_cell.length_a   1.000
_cell.length_b   1.000
_cell.length_c   1.000
_cell.angle_alpha   90.00
_cell.angle_beta   90.00
_cell.angle_gamma   90.00
#
_symmetry.space_group_name_H-M   'P 1'
#
loop_
_entity.id
_entity.type
_entity.pdbx_description
1 polymer ?
#
loop_
_entity_poly.entity_id
_entity_poly.type
_entity_poly.pdbx_seq_one_letter_code
_entity_poly.pdbx_strand_id
1 'polypeptide(L)'
;MSLLDAHIPQLVASQSNFAAKAGLMRHTIGQAEQAALSAQAFHQGEAAAAFQAAHARFVEVAARVNSLLDIAQANLGDAAGTYVAADAAAASTYTGF
;
A
#
# COMPACT_ATOMS: atom_id res chain seq x y z
N MET A 1 -31.75 -11.97 3.24
CA MET A 1 -30.34 -11.57 3.13
C MET A 1 -30.27 -10.32 2.29
N SER A 2 -30.12 -9.18 2.96
CA SER A 2 -30.18 -7.83 2.38
C SER A 2 -28.97 -7.55 1.50
N LEU A 3 -29.11 -6.64 0.52
CA LEU A 3 -28.04 -6.14 -0.37
C LEU A 3 -26.82 -5.55 0.37
N LEU A 4 -26.93 -5.29 1.68
CA LEU A 4 -25.85 -4.80 2.54
C LEU A 4 -24.76 -5.87 2.81
N ASP A 5 -25.16 -7.14 2.94
CA ASP A 5 -24.28 -8.25 3.33
C ASP A 5 -23.29 -8.64 2.20
N ALA A 6 -23.70 -8.47 0.94
CA ALA A 6 -22.86 -8.75 -0.23
C ALA A 6 -21.67 -7.77 -0.38
N HIS A 7 -21.75 -6.61 0.28
CA HIS A 7 -20.72 -5.56 0.17
C HIS A 7 -19.49 -5.86 1.03
N ILE A 8 -19.65 -6.58 2.15
CA ILE A 8 -18.56 -6.88 3.10
C ILE A 8 -17.49 -7.80 2.48
N PRO A 9 -17.84 -8.93 1.83
CA PRO A 9 -16.84 -9.76 1.14
C PRO A 9 -16.10 -9.00 0.04
N GLN A 10 -16.78 -8.11 -0.70
CA GLN A 10 -16.17 -7.31 -1.76
C GLN A 10 -15.21 -6.25 -1.20
N LEU A 11 -15.53 -5.65 -0.06
CA LEU A 11 -14.67 -4.69 0.63
C LEU A 11 -13.40 -5.35 1.17
N VAL A 12 -13.54 -6.50 1.83
CA VAL A 12 -12.40 -7.31 2.30
C VAL A 12 -11.52 -7.76 1.13
N ALA A 13 -12.11 -8.21 0.03
CA ALA A 13 -11.37 -8.58 -1.18
C ALA A 13 -10.62 -7.37 -1.76
N SER A 14 -11.24 -6.19 -1.80
CA SER A 14 -10.63 -4.96 -2.28
C SER A 14 -9.45 -4.51 -1.41
N GLN A 15 -9.59 -4.62 -0.09
CA GLN A 15 -8.52 -4.33 0.88
C GLN A 15 -7.33 -5.28 0.69
N SER A 16 -7.58 -6.59 0.58
CA SER A 16 -6.55 -7.61 0.37
C SER A 16 -5.82 -7.37 -0.96
N ASN A 17 -6.56 -7.08 -2.04
CA ASN A 17 -6.00 -6.75 -3.34
C ASN A 17 -5.13 -5.49 -3.29
N PHE A 18 -5.54 -4.46 -2.53
CA PHE A 18 -4.73 -3.27 -2.32
C PHE A 18 -3.43 -3.60 -1.56
N ALA A 19 -3.50 -4.39 -0.48
CA ALA A 19 -2.34 -4.80 0.28
C ALA A 19 -1.34 -5.60 -0.58
N ALA A 20 -1.83 -6.49 -1.43
CA ALA A 20 -0.99 -7.22 -2.40
C ALA A 20 -0.28 -6.27 -3.37
N LYS A 21 -1.00 -5.29 -3.95
CA LYS A 21 -0.41 -4.29 -4.85
C LYS A 21 0.60 -3.38 -4.14
N ALA A 22 0.34 -2.99 -2.90
CA ALA A 22 1.28 -2.22 -2.09
C ALA A 22 2.58 -3.03 -1.84
N GLY A 23 2.46 -4.33 -1.56
CA GLY A 23 3.61 -5.23 -1.45
C GLY A 23 4.41 -5.34 -2.75
N LEU A 24 3.73 -5.46 -3.90
CA LEU A 24 4.38 -5.47 -5.21
C LEU A 24 5.15 -4.17 -5.48
N MET A 25 4.58 -3.02 -5.14
CA MET A 25 5.25 -1.72 -5.29
C MET A 25 6.55 -1.66 -4.48
N ARG A 26 6.49 -2.08 -3.20
CA ARG A 26 7.67 -2.14 -2.33
C ARG A 26 8.73 -3.10 -2.86
N HIS A 27 8.31 -4.24 -3.38
CA HIS A 27 9.20 -5.20 -4.02
C HIS A 27 9.91 -4.60 -5.23
N THR A 28 9.19 -3.93 -6.13
CA THR A 28 9.77 -3.26 -7.30
C THR A 28 10.76 -2.16 -6.90
N ILE A 29 10.45 -1.35 -5.88
CA ILE A 29 11.37 -0.34 -5.34
C ILE A 29 12.68 -1.00 -4.87
N GLY A 30 12.58 -2.08 -4.08
CA GLY A 30 13.76 -2.79 -3.57
C GLY A 30 14.59 -3.47 -4.68
N GLN A 31 13.94 -4.05 -5.69
CA GLN A 31 14.63 -4.62 -6.85
C GLN A 31 15.36 -3.55 -7.67
N ALA A 32 14.71 -2.38 -7.88
CA ALA A 32 15.34 -1.26 -8.57
C ALA A 32 16.56 -0.72 -7.80
N GLU A 33 16.49 -0.70 -6.48
CA GLU A 33 17.60 -0.27 -5.62
C GLU A 33 18.80 -1.24 -5.69
N GLN A 34 18.55 -2.56 -5.67
CA GLN A 34 19.61 -3.55 -5.86
C GLN A 34 20.29 -3.42 -7.22
N ALA A 35 19.50 -3.23 -8.29
CA ALA A 35 20.03 -2.99 -9.62
C ALA A 35 20.90 -1.72 -9.65
N ALA A 36 20.43 -0.62 -9.04
CA ALA A 36 21.18 0.63 -8.95
C ALA A 36 22.52 0.45 -8.21
N LEU A 37 22.56 -0.26 -7.08
CA LEU A 37 23.79 -0.52 -6.33
C LEU A 37 24.81 -1.32 -7.15
N SER A 38 24.36 -2.30 -7.93
CA SER A 38 25.24 -3.05 -8.84
C SER A 38 25.81 -2.18 -9.97
N ALA A 39 25.03 -1.23 -10.49
CA ALA A 39 25.45 -0.31 -11.54
C ALA A 39 26.41 0.78 -11.03
N GLN A 40 26.34 1.12 -9.73
CA GLN A 40 27.19 2.11 -9.09
C GLN A 40 28.69 1.80 -9.27
N ALA A 41 29.06 0.52 -9.37
CA ALA A 41 30.44 0.07 -9.56
C ALA A 41 31.09 0.59 -10.87
N PHE A 42 30.30 1.01 -11.86
CA PHE A 42 30.79 1.49 -13.15
C PHE A 42 30.99 3.02 -13.22
N HIS A 43 30.62 3.76 -12.19
CA HIS A 43 30.73 5.23 -12.18
C HIS A 43 31.98 5.69 -11.41
N GLN A 44 32.78 6.57 -12.01
CA GLN A 44 33.93 7.23 -11.37
C GLN A 44 33.87 8.76 -11.55
N GLY A 45 34.43 9.51 -10.60
CA GLY A 45 34.49 10.97 -10.66
C GLY A 45 33.11 11.64 -10.63
N GLU A 46 32.90 12.65 -11.49
CA GLU A 46 31.66 13.44 -11.54
C GLU A 46 30.42 12.60 -11.89
N ALA A 47 30.57 11.53 -12.68
CA ALA A 47 29.46 10.62 -12.99
C ALA A 47 28.96 9.88 -11.74
N ALA A 48 29.85 9.57 -10.80
CA ALA A 48 29.48 8.94 -9.53
C ALA A 48 28.71 9.92 -8.62
N ALA A 49 29.12 11.19 -8.58
CA ALA A 49 28.41 12.22 -7.83
C ALA A 49 27.00 12.48 -8.40
N ALA A 50 26.86 12.53 -9.73
CA ALA A 50 25.55 12.66 -10.38
C ALA A 50 24.64 11.45 -10.09
N PHE A 51 25.19 10.23 -10.12
CA PHE A 51 24.48 9.01 -9.75
C PHE A 51 24.02 9.03 -8.29
N GLN A 52 24.91 9.40 -7.35
CA GLN A 52 24.58 9.52 -5.93
C GLN A 52 23.46 10.54 -5.68
N ALA A 53 23.48 11.68 -6.37
CA ALA A 53 22.42 12.68 -6.26
C ALA A 53 21.07 12.15 -6.80
N ALA A 54 21.07 11.42 -7.92
CA ALA A 54 19.87 10.79 -8.45
C ALA A 54 19.33 9.69 -7.52
N HIS A 55 20.23 8.89 -6.94
CA HIS A 55 19.89 7.85 -5.98
C HIS A 55 19.28 8.43 -4.69
N ALA A 56 19.85 9.51 -4.15
CA ALA A 56 19.28 10.20 -2.99
C ALA A 56 17.84 10.68 -3.24
N ARG A 57 17.57 11.26 -4.42
CA ARG A 57 16.22 11.66 -4.83
C ARG A 57 15.27 10.47 -4.97
N PHE A 58 15.77 9.34 -5.49
CA PHE A 58 14.99 8.10 -5.57
C PHE A 58 14.59 7.61 -4.17
N VAL A 59 15.54 7.54 -3.23
CA VAL A 59 15.27 7.11 -1.85
C VAL A 59 14.27 8.03 -1.16
N GLU A 60 14.39 9.35 -1.35
CA GLU A 60 13.45 10.33 -0.79
C GLU A 60 12.02 10.10 -1.30
N VAL A 61 11.84 9.94 -2.62
CA VAL A 61 10.53 9.70 -3.21
C VAL A 61 10.00 8.32 -2.83
N ALA A 62 10.85 7.29 -2.76
CA ALA A 62 10.48 5.95 -2.31
C ALA A 62 9.96 5.97 -0.86
N ALA A 63 10.59 6.73 0.04
CA ALA A 63 10.11 6.93 1.39
C ALA A 63 8.71 7.57 1.42
N ARG A 64 8.47 8.58 0.58
CA ARG A 64 7.14 9.21 0.44
C ARG A 64 6.10 8.23 -0.08
N VAL A 65 6.43 7.41 -1.08
CA VAL A 65 5.53 6.36 -1.60
C VAL A 65 5.19 5.37 -0.49
N ASN A 66 6.16 4.89 0.27
CA ASN A 66 5.93 3.95 1.37
C ASN A 66 4.99 4.54 2.42
N SER A 67 5.20 5.79 2.83
CA SER A 67 4.32 6.49 3.76
C SER A 67 2.88 6.62 3.24
N LEU A 68 2.71 6.96 1.95
CA LEU A 68 1.38 7.03 1.34
C LEU A 68 0.69 5.65 1.27
N LEU A 69 1.45 4.59 1.03
CA LEU A 69 0.94 3.22 1.06
C LEU A 69 0.49 2.81 2.47
N ASP A 70 1.26 3.17 3.51
CA ASP A 70 0.88 2.91 4.91
C ASP A 70 -0.42 3.64 5.28
N ILE A 71 -0.54 4.92 4.91
CA ILE A 71 -1.75 5.73 5.15
C ILE A 71 -2.96 5.11 4.42
N ALA A 72 -2.78 4.71 3.16
CA ALA A 72 -3.85 4.10 2.39
C ALA A 72 -4.30 2.76 3.00
N GLN A 73 -3.37 1.92 3.48
CA GLN A 73 -3.72 0.67 4.18
C GLN A 73 -4.49 0.93 5.47
N ALA A 74 -4.07 1.91 6.27
CA ALA A 74 -4.76 2.29 7.50
C ALA A 74 -6.19 2.79 7.21
N ASN A 75 -6.35 3.71 6.26
CA ASN A 75 -7.66 4.27 5.90
C ASN A 75 -8.62 3.21 5.35
N LEU A 76 -8.11 2.28 4.52
CA LEU A 76 -8.93 1.17 4.02
C LEU A 76 -9.31 0.19 5.13
N GLY A 77 -8.44 -0.02 6.13
CA GLY A 77 -8.73 -0.81 7.33
C GLY A 77 -9.82 -0.19 8.20
N ASP A 78 -9.69 1.09 8.53
CA ASP A 78 -10.68 1.81 9.34
C ASP A 78 -12.05 1.89 8.64
N ALA A 79 -12.06 2.15 7.33
CA ALA A 79 -13.29 2.16 6.54
C ALA A 79 -13.97 0.78 6.55
N ALA A 80 -13.19 -0.31 6.39
CA ALA A 80 -13.71 -1.67 6.46
C ALA A 80 -14.25 -2.00 7.86
N GLY A 81 -13.53 -1.64 8.93
CA GLY A 81 -13.99 -1.83 10.31
C GLY A 81 -15.28 -1.08 10.61
N THR A 82 -15.40 0.17 10.15
CA THR A 82 -16.60 0.99 10.32
C THR A 82 -17.80 0.38 9.58
N TYR A 83 -17.59 -0.09 8.34
CA TYR A 83 -18.64 -0.73 7.55
C TYR A 83 -19.14 -2.04 8.19
N VAL A 84 -18.22 -2.89 8.67
CA VAL A 84 -18.59 -4.13 9.37
C VAL A 84 -19.34 -3.84 10.67
N ALA A 85 -18.91 -2.83 11.44
CA ALA A 85 -19.60 -2.45 12.67
C ALA A 85 -21.01 -1.91 12.41
N ALA A 86 -21.19 -1.10 11.36
CA ALA A 86 -22.51 -0.60 10.96
C ALA A 86 -23.43 -1.73 10.50
N ASP A 87 -22.91 -2.70 9.75
CA ASP A 87 -23.68 -3.86 9.29
C ASP A 87 -24.07 -4.79 10.46
N ALA A 88 -23.15 -5.06 11.40
CA ALA A 88 -23.45 -5.84 12.59
C ALA A 88 -24.54 -5.19 13.47
N ALA A 89 -24.52 -3.86 13.59
CA ALA A 89 -25.55 -3.10 14.29
C ALA A 89 -26.92 -3.16 13.55
N ALA A 90 -26.91 -3.05 12.23
CA ALA A 90 -28.11 -3.20 11.41
C ALA A 90 -28.69 -4.63 11.48
N ALA A 91 -27.86 -5.66 11.38
CA ALA A 91 -28.26 -7.06 11.48
C ALA A 91 -28.89 -7.37 12.85
N SER A 92 -28.31 -6.85 13.94
CA SER A 92 -28.84 -6.99 15.30
C SER A 92 -30.23 -6.36 15.47
N THR A 93 -30.57 -5.35 14.65
CA THR A 93 -31.90 -4.72 14.63
C THR A 93 -32.95 -5.62 13.97
N TYR A 94 -32.57 -6.44 12.98
CA TYR A 94 -33.49 -7.37 12.30
C TYR A 94 -33.77 -8.65 13.11
N THR A 95 -32.88 -9.07 13.99
CA THR A 95 -33.07 -10.24 14.87
C THR A 95 -33.78 -9.91 16.19
N GLY A 96 -34.21 -8.67 16.38
CA GLY A 96 -34.83 -8.16 17.61
C GLY A 96 -36.35 -8.28 17.71
N PHE A 97 -37.00 -9.12 16.90
CA PHE A 97 -38.43 -9.44 17.01
C PHE A 97 -38.64 -10.91 17.37
#